data_AF-A0AA40CED8-F1
#
_entry.id   AF-A0AA40CED8-F1
#
_cell.length_a   1.000
_cell.length_b   1.000
_cell.length_c   1.000
_cell.angle_alpha   90.00
_cell.angle_beta   90.00
_cell.angle_gamma   90.00
#
_symmetry.space_group_name_H-M   'P 1'
#
loop_
_entity.id
_entity.type
_entity.pdbx_description
1 polymer ?
#
loop_
_entity_poly.entity_id
_entity_poly.type
_entity_poly.pdbx_seq_one_letter_code
_entity_poly.pdbx_strand_id
1 'polypeptide(L)'
;MTSKLFAPPPPYSSALQSQSSTTNGGAAANNANSSSNRRNNDSDGELAMHIKDAIFMHQMHHNPQHHHHPLSITPATLIAAGLCSWERDAEKIHRALLKAGVLRMVSSQDEANNNNRNNERDDRDLPSMMFLPATNQISSALPRQVGVLGVAAVKQLVKLLFWWEEEVRRWRALELDEAELEGRLEGYARDGEEILSDGNMGSEILVTEEERKEMMRRLKGEVQLRIRGVRLRRKVMPSERGVEGDDQLPGYVTG
;
A
#
# COMPACT_ATOMS: atom_id res chain seq x y z
N MET A 1 16.39 -47.55 11.41
CA MET A 1 16.55 -46.34 12.25
C MET A 1 17.95 -45.79 12.01
N THR A 2 18.10 -44.92 11.02
CA THR A 2 19.38 -44.28 10.67
C THR A 2 19.15 -42.78 10.65
N SER A 3 19.44 -42.14 11.77
CA SER A 3 19.33 -40.70 11.96
C SER A 3 20.41 -40.01 11.13
N LYS A 4 20.02 -39.42 10.00
CA LYS A 4 20.89 -38.52 9.23
C LYS A 4 21.07 -37.22 10.02
N LEU A 5 22.28 -37.02 10.56
CA LEU A 5 22.72 -35.75 11.13
C LEU A 5 22.71 -34.67 10.04
N PHE A 6 21.91 -33.63 10.24
CA PHE A 6 21.98 -32.39 9.50
C PHE A 6 23.14 -31.56 10.07
N ALA A 7 24.17 -31.29 9.27
CA ALA A 7 25.22 -30.36 9.63
C ALA A 7 24.72 -28.92 9.41
N PRO A 8 25.00 -27.98 10.34
CA PRO A 8 24.63 -26.57 10.16
C PRO A 8 25.47 -25.92 9.03
N PRO A 9 24.91 -24.95 8.30
CA PRO A 9 25.62 -24.23 7.26
C PRO A 9 26.75 -23.37 7.85
N PRO A 10 27.86 -23.18 7.11
CA PRO A 10 28.98 -22.35 7.57
C PRO A 10 28.59 -20.86 7.63
N PRO A 11 29.19 -20.08 8.55
CA PRO A 11 28.94 -18.65 8.65
C PRO A 11 29.47 -17.90 7.41
N TYR A 12 28.68 -16.95 6.92
CA TYR A 12 29.06 -16.03 5.86
C TYR A 12 30.21 -15.11 6.32
N SER A 13 31.39 -15.30 5.72
CA SER A 13 32.50 -14.35 5.82
C SER A 13 32.21 -13.11 4.98
N SER A 14 31.92 -11.99 5.64
CA SER A 14 31.87 -10.65 5.04
C SER A 14 33.29 -10.13 4.78
N ALA A 15 33.81 -10.41 3.58
CA ALA A 15 35.01 -9.76 3.06
C ALA A 15 34.65 -8.38 2.49
N LEU A 16 34.56 -7.37 3.35
CA LEU A 16 34.62 -5.96 2.95
C LEU A 16 36.10 -5.58 2.80
N GLN A 17 36.57 -5.60 1.55
CA GLN A 17 37.91 -5.16 1.21
C GLN A 17 37.88 -3.64 1.00
N SER A 18 38.30 -2.91 2.04
CA SER A 18 38.59 -1.49 2.00
C SER A 18 39.73 -1.21 1.02
N GLN A 19 39.45 -0.47 -0.05
CA GLN A 19 40.48 0.20 -0.84
C GLN A 19 40.44 1.70 -0.54
N SER A 20 41.38 2.13 0.29
CA SER A 20 41.71 3.53 0.52
C SER A 20 42.60 4.05 -0.60
N SER A 21 42.04 4.88 -1.48
CA SER A 21 42.81 5.68 -2.45
C SER A 21 43.01 7.08 -1.88
N THR A 22 44.16 7.31 -1.25
CA THR A 22 44.66 8.65 -0.93
C THR A 22 45.28 9.26 -2.19
N THR A 23 44.70 10.35 -2.69
CA THR A 23 45.44 11.34 -3.48
C THR A 23 45.20 12.73 -2.89
N ASN A 24 46.30 13.34 -2.47
CA ASN A 24 46.40 14.71 -2.00
C ASN A 24 46.37 15.69 -3.16
N GLY A 25 45.83 16.89 -2.89
CA GLY A 25 46.31 18.13 -3.49
C GLY A 25 45.39 18.78 -4.51
N GLY A 26 44.71 19.86 -4.09
CA GLY A 26 43.97 20.73 -5.01
C GLY A 26 43.04 21.70 -4.32
N ALA A 27 43.60 22.70 -3.66
CA ALA A 27 42.84 23.86 -3.21
C ALA A 27 42.24 24.60 -4.42
N ALA A 28 40.92 24.61 -4.52
CA ALA A 28 40.17 25.63 -5.24
C ALA A 28 38.77 25.71 -4.63
N ALA A 29 38.50 26.87 -4.04
CA ALA A 29 37.15 27.31 -3.74
C ALA A 29 36.29 27.14 -5.00
N ASN A 30 35.14 26.48 -4.86
CA ASN A 30 33.87 27.03 -5.30
C ASN A 30 32.75 26.20 -4.70
N ASN A 31 31.91 26.91 -3.97
CA ASN A 31 30.65 26.49 -3.40
C ASN A 31 29.73 26.01 -4.54
N ALA A 32 29.93 24.77 -5.00
CA ALA A 32 29.02 24.07 -5.89
C ALA A 32 27.80 23.65 -5.06
N ASN A 33 27.00 24.65 -4.72
CA ASN A 33 25.62 24.47 -4.32
C ASN A 33 24.96 23.88 -5.57
N SER A 34 24.96 22.54 -5.65
CA SER A 34 24.43 21.73 -6.74
C SER A 34 22.98 22.11 -7.00
N SER A 35 22.84 23.19 -7.77
CA SER A 35 21.61 23.73 -8.30
C SER A 35 21.20 22.82 -9.46
N SER A 36 21.00 21.55 -9.14
CA SER A 36 20.13 20.64 -9.86
C SER A 36 18.68 21.07 -9.63
N ASN A 37 18.39 22.36 -9.82
CA ASN A 37 17.10 22.86 -10.26
C ASN A 37 16.89 22.25 -11.65
N ARG A 38 16.60 20.95 -11.64
CA ARG A 38 15.94 20.22 -12.71
C ARG A 38 14.85 21.15 -13.17
N ARG A 39 14.93 21.55 -14.44
CA ARG A 39 13.84 22.18 -15.16
C ARG A 39 12.62 21.32 -14.87
N ASN A 40 11.78 21.80 -13.95
CA ASN A 40 10.48 21.20 -13.69
C ASN A 40 9.77 21.36 -15.02
N ASN A 41 9.74 20.28 -15.80
CA ASN A 41 8.82 20.17 -16.90
C ASN A 41 7.46 20.41 -16.26
N ASP A 42 6.88 21.57 -16.54
CA ASP A 42 5.54 21.98 -16.18
C ASP A 42 4.54 21.12 -16.97
N SER A 43 4.63 19.79 -16.83
CA SER A 43 3.58 18.89 -17.29
C SER A 43 2.35 19.20 -16.45
N ASP A 44 1.46 19.93 -17.11
CA ASP A 44 0.20 20.59 -16.80
C ASP A 44 -0.78 19.95 -15.78
N GLY A 45 -0.30 19.47 -14.64
CA GLY A 45 -1.19 19.18 -13.50
C GLY A 45 -0.79 18.02 -12.61
N GLU A 46 0.05 17.10 -13.08
CA GLU A 46 0.24 15.84 -12.36
C GLU A 46 1.52 15.81 -11.50
N LEU A 47 1.55 14.93 -10.50
CA LEU A 47 2.75 14.58 -9.75
C LEU A 47 3.63 13.69 -10.64
N ALA A 48 4.93 14.00 -10.76
CA ALA A 48 5.81 13.24 -11.62
C ALA A 48 5.89 11.76 -11.20
N MET A 49 5.88 10.85 -12.19
CA MET A 49 5.77 9.40 -11.94
C MET A 49 6.85 8.85 -11.00
N HIS A 50 8.11 9.25 -11.19
CA HIS A 50 9.20 8.82 -10.31
C HIS A 50 9.02 9.26 -8.85
N ILE A 51 8.30 10.36 -8.60
CA ILE A 51 7.97 10.81 -7.24
C ILE A 51 6.88 9.91 -6.65
N LYS A 52 5.85 9.57 -7.44
CA LYS A 52 4.81 8.59 -7.05
C LYS A 52 5.43 7.26 -6.66
N ASP A 53 6.34 6.74 -7.48
CA ASP A 53 7.05 5.49 -7.22
C ASP A 53 7.91 5.58 -5.95
N ALA A 54 8.65 6.69 -5.76
CA ALA A 54 9.48 6.88 -4.57
C ALA A 54 8.64 6.87 -3.28
N ILE A 55 7.49 7.53 -3.30
CA ILE A 55 6.56 7.55 -2.17
C ILE A 55 5.94 6.17 -1.94
N PHE A 56 5.50 5.51 -3.00
CA PHE A 56 4.92 4.17 -2.93
C PHE A 56 5.93 3.17 -2.37
N MET A 57 7.15 3.15 -2.90
CA MET A 57 8.22 2.29 -2.42
C MET A 57 8.57 2.59 -0.96
N HIS A 58 8.67 3.87 -0.58
CA HIS A 58 8.88 4.26 0.80
C HIS A 58 7.82 3.62 1.71
N GLN A 59 6.56 3.78 1.38
CA GLN A 59 5.43 3.27 2.17
C GLN A 59 5.37 1.75 2.22
N MET A 60 5.69 1.07 1.13
CA MET A 60 5.72 -0.39 1.05
C MET A 60 6.90 -1.02 1.79
N HIS A 61 8.04 -0.33 1.87
CA HIS A 61 9.27 -0.85 2.47
C HIS A 61 9.42 -0.48 3.94
N HIS A 62 8.72 0.54 4.43
CA HIS A 62 8.81 0.90 5.84
C HIS A 62 8.20 -0.22 6.68
N ASN A 63 9.12 -0.86 7.42
CA ASN A 63 9.02 -2.16 8.07
C ASN A 63 7.82 -2.22 9.03
N PRO A 64 7.06 -3.34 9.11
CA PRO A 64 5.99 -3.58 10.09
C PRO A 64 6.37 -3.35 11.57
N GLN A 65 7.67 -3.21 11.87
CA GLN A 65 8.14 -2.82 13.21
C GLN A 65 7.78 -1.38 13.60
N HIS A 66 7.66 -0.48 12.62
CA HIS A 66 7.07 0.82 12.86
C HIS A 66 5.59 0.67 12.53
N HIS A 67 4.73 0.78 13.55
CA HIS A 67 3.27 0.54 13.51
C HIS A 67 2.48 1.47 12.56
N HIS A 68 3.09 1.96 11.49
CA HIS A 68 2.48 2.82 10.50
C HIS A 68 1.86 1.98 9.40
N HIS A 69 0.58 2.21 9.17
CA HIS A 69 -0.12 1.63 8.04
C HIS A 69 0.48 2.13 6.71
N PRO A 70 0.64 1.28 5.68
CA PRO A 70 1.22 1.66 4.38
C PRO A 70 0.45 2.76 3.63
N LEU A 71 -0.75 3.11 4.11
CA LEU A 71 -1.61 4.16 3.56
C LEU A 71 -1.47 5.50 4.29
N SER A 72 -0.69 5.57 5.36
CA SER A 72 -0.60 6.75 6.19
C SER A 72 0.41 7.76 5.65
N ILE A 73 0.01 9.02 5.47
CA ILE A 73 0.98 10.08 5.18
C ILE A 73 1.76 10.39 6.46
N THR A 74 3.07 10.14 6.42
CA THR A 74 4.02 10.41 7.52
C THR A 74 4.94 11.58 7.15
N PRO A 75 5.67 12.18 8.12
CA PRO A 75 6.73 13.13 7.80
C PRO A 75 7.74 12.58 6.78
N ALA A 76 8.12 11.31 6.90
CA ALA A 76 9.06 10.67 5.97
C ALA A 76 8.50 10.57 4.53
N THR A 77 7.18 10.48 4.38
CA THR A 77 6.50 10.56 3.07
C THR A 77 6.74 11.91 2.39
N LEU A 78 6.70 13.01 3.16
CA LEU A 78 6.91 14.36 2.64
C LEU A 78 8.36 14.58 2.18
N ILE A 79 9.31 13.93 2.85
CA ILE A 79 10.72 13.92 2.46
C ILE A 79 10.91 13.09 1.19
N ALA A 80 10.33 11.88 1.14
CA ALA A 80 10.36 11.02 -0.05
C ALA A 80 9.73 11.70 -1.28
N ALA A 81 8.70 12.52 -1.06
CA ALA A 81 8.06 13.33 -2.10
C ALA A 81 8.92 14.53 -2.58
N GLY A 82 10.05 14.81 -1.92
CA GLY A 82 10.91 15.95 -2.22
C GLY A 82 10.32 17.30 -1.81
N LEU A 83 9.31 17.34 -0.93
CA LEU A 83 8.70 18.60 -0.47
C LEU A 83 9.58 19.36 0.52
N CYS A 84 10.41 18.64 1.26
CA CYS A 84 11.35 19.20 2.23
C CYS A 84 12.54 18.24 2.40
N SER A 85 13.71 18.80 2.73
CA SER A 85 14.94 18.02 2.93
C SER A 85 15.19 17.63 4.39
N TRP A 86 14.49 18.27 5.33
CA TRP A 86 14.74 18.17 6.77
C TRP A 86 13.54 17.60 7.50
N GLU A 87 13.79 16.61 8.36
CA GLU A 87 12.76 15.95 9.17
C GLU A 87 11.98 16.94 10.05
N ARG A 88 12.67 17.91 10.66
CA ARG A 88 12.03 18.95 11.48
C ARG A 88 10.96 19.74 10.71
N ASP A 89 11.19 20.03 9.43
CA ASP A 89 10.24 20.76 8.61
C ASP A 89 9.12 19.85 8.12
N ALA A 90 9.44 18.60 7.77
CA ALA A 90 8.45 17.58 7.46
C ALA A 90 7.44 17.40 8.60
N GLU A 91 7.91 17.32 9.84
CA GLU A 91 7.03 17.22 11.01
C GLU A 91 6.18 18.48 11.22
N LYS A 92 6.74 19.68 11.01
CA LYS A 92 5.97 20.93 11.12
C LYS A 92 4.86 20.96 10.09
N ILE A 93 5.16 20.58 8.85
CA ILE A 93 4.18 20.50 7.75
C ILE A 93 3.11 19.46 8.12
N HIS A 94 3.51 18.27 8.56
CA HIS A 94 2.59 17.21 8.97
C HIS A 94 1.65 17.65 10.09
N ARG A 95 2.18 18.26 11.16
CA ARG A 95 1.39 18.86 12.26
C ARG A 95 0.46 19.97 11.76
N ALA A 96 0.90 20.80 10.82
CA ALA A 96 0.07 21.83 10.22
C ALA A 96 -1.09 21.24 9.42
N LEU A 97 -0.87 20.16 8.67
CA LEU A 97 -1.91 19.44 7.93
C LEU A 97 -2.92 18.78 8.86
N LEU A 98 -2.47 18.19 9.97
CA LEU A 98 -3.36 17.65 11.01
C LEU A 98 -4.22 18.76 11.64
N LYS A 99 -3.60 19.88 12.02
CA LYS A 99 -4.30 21.03 12.60
C LYS A 99 -5.30 21.65 11.62
N ALA A 100 -5.00 21.61 10.33
CA ALA A 100 -5.88 22.08 9.27
C ALA A 100 -7.02 21.10 8.94
N GLY A 101 -6.99 19.87 9.45
CA GLY A 101 -7.93 18.80 9.10
C GLY A 101 -7.70 18.19 7.71
N VAL A 102 -6.62 18.57 7.03
CA VAL A 102 -6.23 18.02 5.71
C VAL A 102 -5.73 16.59 5.84
N LEU A 103 -5.13 16.24 6.98
CA LEU A 103 -4.88 14.86 7.37
C LEU A 103 -5.85 14.48 8.48
N ARG A 104 -6.64 13.44 8.25
CA ARG A 104 -7.58 12.88 9.24
C ARG A 104 -6.93 11.69 9.94
N MET A 105 -6.95 11.72 11.26
CA MET A 105 -6.63 10.55 12.08
C MET A 105 -7.81 9.58 12.03
N VAL A 106 -7.58 8.37 11.57
CA VAL A 106 -8.56 7.28 11.53
C VAL A 106 -8.03 6.17 12.42
N SER A 107 -8.81 5.79 13.43
CA SER A 107 -8.51 4.60 14.19
C SER A 107 -9.07 3.37 13.46
N SER A 108 -8.38 2.22 13.53
CA SER A 108 -8.92 0.98 12.93
C SER A 108 -10.30 0.60 13.49
N GLN A 109 -10.65 1.09 14.70
CA GLN A 109 -11.97 0.89 15.29
C GLN A 109 -13.07 1.67 14.58
N ASP A 110 -12.78 2.88 14.06
CA ASP A 110 -13.77 3.66 13.31
C ASP A 110 -14.15 3.00 11.99
N GLU A 111 -13.21 2.26 11.38
CA GLU A 111 -13.51 1.47 10.17
C GLU A 111 -14.34 0.22 10.50
N ALA A 112 -14.05 -0.45 11.63
CA ALA A 112 -14.75 -1.67 12.04
C ALA A 112 -16.16 -1.42 12.59
N ASN A 113 -16.37 -0.32 13.33
CA ASN A 113 -17.64 0.00 13.98
C ASN A 113 -18.76 0.37 12.99
N ASN A 114 -18.43 0.58 11.71
CA ASN A 114 -19.44 0.71 10.67
C ASN A 114 -20.04 -0.64 10.24
N ASN A 115 -19.38 -1.78 10.51
CA ASN A 115 -19.75 -3.06 9.88
C ASN A 115 -20.18 -4.20 10.82
N ASN A 116 -19.83 -4.25 12.12
CA ASN A 116 -20.41 -5.27 13.02
C ASN A 116 -20.04 -5.08 14.50
N ARG A 117 -21.03 -5.03 15.41
CA ARG A 117 -20.86 -4.66 16.83
C ARG A 117 -20.65 -5.80 17.84
N ASN A 118 -20.47 -7.05 17.42
CA ASN A 118 -20.70 -8.19 18.34
C ASN A 118 -19.50 -9.08 18.71
N ASN A 119 -18.24 -8.71 18.47
CA ASN A 119 -17.11 -9.56 18.88
C ASN A 119 -16.23 -8.91 19.96
N GLU A 120 -16.35 -9.42 21.19
CA GLU A 120 -15.43 -9.21 22.32
C GLU A 120 -13.99 -9.55 21.89
N ARG A 121 -13.06 -8.58 21.95
CA ARG A 121 -11.65 -8.80 21.61
C ARG A 121 -10.70 -8.19 22.65
N ASP A 122 -9.67 -8.98 22.93
CA ASP A 122 -8.52 -8.78 23.81
C ASP A 122 -7.85 -7.38 23.73
N ASP A 123 -7.60 -6.80 24.90
CA ASP A 123 -7.08 -5.44 25.14
C ASP A 123 -5.58 -5.19 24.80
N ARG A 124 -4.93 -5.98 23.94
CA ARG A 124 -3.46 -5.87 23.74
C ARG A 124 -2.97 -5.32 22.40
N ASP A 125 -3.86 -5.08 21.45
CA ASP A 125 -3.47 -4.45 20.19
C ASP A 125 -3.82 -2.95 20.21
N LEU A 126 -2.81 -2.11 20.44
CA LEU A 126 -2.98 -0.66 20.29
C LEU A 126 -3.50 -0.36 18.88
N PRO A 127 -4.57 0.43 18.75
CA PRO A 127 -5.16 0.70 17.45
C PRO A 127 -4.13 1.38 16.55
N SER A 128 -3.89 0.79 15.38
CA SER A 128 -3.03 1.40 14.37
C SER A 128 -3.68 2.71 13.92
N MET A 129 -3.06 3.83 14.30
CA MET A 129 -3.53 5.16 13.93
C MET A 129 -3.09 5.45 12.49
N MET A 130 -4.05 5.68 11.62
CA MET A 130 -3.82 6.01 10.21
C MET A 130 -4.03 7.49 9.97
N PHE A 131 -3.12 8.14 9.23
CA PHE A 131 -3.28 9.54 8.82
C PHE A 131 -3.59 9.60 7.33
N LEU A 132 -4.87 9.71 6.99
CA LEU A 132 -5.34 9.72 5.61
C LEU A 132 -5.58 11.15 5.12
N PRO A 133 -5.27 11.47 3.85
CA PRO A 133 -5.63 12.76 3.27
C PRO A 133 -7.15 12.91 3.16
N ALA A 134 -7.64 14.10 3.48
CA ALA A 134 -9.02 14.54 3.29
C ALA A 134 -8.98 15.77 2.37
N THR A 135 -8.98 15.53 1.06
CA THR A 135 -8.73 16.61 0.08
C THR A 135 -9.85 17.65 0.06
N ASN A 136 -11.05 17.27 0.48
CA ASN A 136 -12.19 18.17 0.68
C ASN A 136 -11.97 19.21 1.80
N GLN A 137 -10.97 19.03 2.67
CA GLN A 137 -10.60 19.99 3.72
C GLN A 137 -9.51 20.97 3.28
N ILE A 138 -9.01 20.86 2.05
CA ILE A 138 -8.01 21.79 1.52
C ILE A 138 -8.67 23.16 1.32
N SER A 139 -8.23 24.14 2.12
CA SER A 139 -8.73 25.52 2.08
C SER A 139 -7.73 26.47 1.42
N SER A 140 -8.19 27.65 1.02
CA SER A 140 -7.33 28.74 0.54
C SER A 140 -6.33 29.25 1.59
N ALA A 141 -6.52 28.91 2.87
CA ALA A 141 -5.60 29.23 3.95
C ALA A 141 -4.40 28.27 4.03
N LEU A 142 -4.42 27.15 3.29
CA LEU A 142 -3.37 26.13 3.34
C LEU A 142 -1.95 26.72 3.16
N PRO A 143 -1.66 27.58 2.16
CA PRO A 143 -0.31 28.13 2.00
C PRO A 143 0.20 28.88 3.24
N ARG A 144 -0.70 29.54 3.98
CA ARG A 144 -0.36 30.23 5.23
C ARG A 144 -0.13 29.23 6.37
N GLN A 145 -0.88 28.13 6.41
CA GLN A 145 -0.75 27.10 7.44
C GLN A 145 0.56 26.30 7.29
N VAL A 146 0.94 25.97 6.06
CA VAL A 146 2.21 25.29 5.74
C VAL A 146 3.33 26.28 5.40
N GLY A 147 3.36 27.46 6.04
CA GLY A 147 4.20 28.61 5.67
C GLY A 147 5.72 28.41 5.63
N VAL A 148 6.21 27.20 5.96
CA VAL A 148 7.60 26.76 5.71
C VAL A 148 7.83 26.47 4.22
N LEU A 149 6.79 26.12 3.46
CA LEU A 149 6.87 25.77 2.04
C LEU A 149 6.70 27.00 1.14
N GLY A 150 7.54 27.08 0.10
CA GLY A 150 7.33 28.01 -1.01
C GLY A 150 6.12 27.63 -1.87
N VAL A 151 5.57 28.58 -2.63
CA VAL A 151 4.35 28.40 -3.43
C VAL A 151 4.40 27.17 -4.36
N ALA A 152 5.55 26.92 -5.00
CA ALA A 152 5.74 25.75 -5.85
C ALA A 152 5.63 24.42 -5.07
N ALA A 153 6.24 24.35 -3.89
CA ALA A 153 6.16 23.18 -3.02
C ALA A 153 4.74 22.99 -2.45
N VAL A 154 4.01 24.07 -2.17
CA VAL A 154 2.59 23.98 -1.79
C VAL A 154 1.75 23.36 -2.92
N LYS A 155 1.96 23.79 -4.17
CA LYS A 155 1.30 23.16 -5.33
C LYS A 155 1.62 21.67 -5.43
N GLN A 156 2.89 21.29 -5.26
CA GLN A 156 3.32 19.89 -5.27
C GLN A 156 2.71 19.08 -4.10
N LEU A 157 2.59 19.67 -2.92
CA LEU A 157 1.92 19.07 -1.77
C LEU A 157 0.44 18.82 -2.06
N VAL A 158 -0.26 19.77 -2.67
CA VAL A 158 -1.66 19.56 -3.06
C VAL A 158 -1.77 18.40 -4.05
N LYS A 159 -0.93 18.36 -5.09
CA LYS A 159 -0.90 17.24 -6.05
C LYS A 159 -0.64 15.89 -5.36
N LEU A 160 0.29 15.86 -4.41
CA LEU A 160 0.59 14.68 -3.59
C LEU A 160 -0.65 14.21 -2.82
N LEU A 161 -1.35 15.12 -2.15
CA LEU A 161 -2.53 14.78 -1.35
C LEU A 161 -3.65 14.19 -2.20
N PHE A 162 -3.92 14.76 -3.38
CA PHE A 162 -4.92 14.23 -4.31
C PHE A 162 -4.55 12.84 -4.83
N TRP A 163 -3.32 12.68 -5.30
CA TRP A 163 -2.85 11.38 -5.78
C TRP A 163 -2.88 10.31 -4.68
N TRP A 164 -2.47 10.66 -3.45
CA TRP A 164 -2.47 9.71 -2.34
C TRP A 164 -3.89 9.33 -1.90
N GLU A 165 -4.85 10.26 -1.91
CA GLU A 165 -6.25 9.94 -1.62
C GLU A 165 -6.83 8.97 -2.65
N GLU A 166 -6.50 9.13 -3.92
CA GLU A 166 -6.86 8.19 -4.98
C GLU A 166 -6.19 6.82 -4.78
N GLU A 167 -4.91 6.81 -4.40
CA GLU A 167 -4.19 5.58 -4.09
C GLU A 167 -4.81 4.82 -2.91
N VAL A 168 -5.22 5.53 -1.86
CA VAL A 168 -5.97 4.96 -0.72
C VAL A 168 -7.29 4.35 -1.19
N ARG A 169 -8.03 5.02 -2.08
CA ARG A 169 -9.28 4.48 -2.65
C ARG A 169 -9.01 3.21 -3.46
N ARG A 170 -7.98 3.20 -4.31
CA ARG A 170 -7.56 2.01 -5.08
C ARG A 170 -7.22 0.84 -4.16
N TRP A 171 -6.47 1.09 -3.09
CA TRP A 171 -6.10 0.06 -2.13
C TRP A 171 -7.30 -0.55 -1.41
N ARG A 172 -8.24 0.29 -0.96
CA ARG A 172 -9.48 -0.19 -0.33
C ARG A 172 -10.34 -1.03 -1.26
N ALA A 173 -10.40 -0.68 -2.54
CA ALA A 173 -11.09 -1.50 -3.54
C ALA A 173 -10.44 -2.89 -3.67
N LEU A 174 -9.10 -2.96 -3.70
CA LEU A 174 -8.38 -4.23 -3.72
C LEU A 174 -8.57 -5.04 -2.43
N GLU A 175 -8.65 -4.40 -1.27
CA GLU A 175 -8.93 -5.08 0.00
C GLU A 175 -10.35 -5.65 0.04
N LEU A 176 -11.33 -4.92 -0.49
CA LEU A 176 -12.70 -5.41 -0.62
C LEU A 176 -12.78 -6.60 -1.59
N ASP A 177 -12.14 -6.49 -2.77
CA ASP A 177 -12.05 -7.58 -3.74
C ASP A 177 -11.41 -8.83 -3.11
N GLU A 178 -10.32 -8.66 -2.35
CA GLU A 178 -9.65 -9.76 -1.65
C GLU A 178 -10.58 -10.41 -0.63
N ALA A 179 -11.25 -9.62 0.20
CA ALA A 179 -12.18 -10.11 1.22
C ALA A 179 -13.39 -10.85 0.63
N GLU A 180 -13.96 -10.35 -0.49
CA GLU A 180 -15.06 -11.05 -1.19
C GLU A 180 -14.60 -12.41 -1.71
N LEU A 181 -13.41 -12.47 -2.34
CA LEU A 181 -12.85 -13.71 -2.86
C LEU A 181 -12.52 -14.71 -1.74
N GLU A 182 -12.02 -14.22 -0.60
CA GLU A 182 -11.77 -15.05 0.59
C GLU A 182 -13.09 -15.59 1.17
N GLY A 183 -14.14 -14.78 1.26
CA GLY A 183 -15.47 -15.24 1.67
C GLY A 183 -16.05 -16.32 0.75
N ARG A 184 -15.87 -16.19 -0.58
CA ARG A 184 -16.25 -17.24 -1.54
C ARG A 184 -15.44 -18.52 -1.34
N LEU A 185 -14.15 -18.40 -1.06
CA LEU A 185 -13.27 -19.54 -0.81
C LEU A 185 -13.66 -20.30 0.45
N GLU A 186 -14.07 -19.59 1.50
CA GLU A 186 -14.60 -20.15 2.74
C GLU A 186 -15.94 -20.86 2.50
N GLY A 187 -16.85 -20.25 1.72
CA GLY A 187 -18.10 -20.89 1.31
C GLY A 187 -17.88 -22.25 0.64
N TYR A 188 -16.93 -22.33 -0.31
CA TYR A 188 -16.58 -23.61 -0.94
C TYR A 188 -16.00 -24.64 0.03
N ALA A 189 -15.36 -24.21 1.12
CA ALA A 189 -14.85 -25.13 2.13
C ALA A 189 -15.99 -25.73 2.96
N ARG A 190 -17.00 -24.93 3.29
CA ARG A 190 -18.18 -25.36 4.05
C ARG A 190 -19.11 -26.26 3.23
N ASP A 191 -19.46 -25.84 2.01
CA ASP A 191 -20.39 -26.59 1.15
C ASP A 191 -19.81 -27.94 0.71
N GLY A 192 -18.48 -28.04 0.62
CA GLY A 192 -17.79 -29.28 0.30
C GLY A 192 -17.92 -30.36 1.38
N GLU A 193 -18.20 -30.00 2.63
CA GLU A 193 -18.40 -30.96 3.73
C GLU A 193 -19.88 -31.34 3.92
N GLU A 194 -20.81 -30.38 3.73
CA GLU A 194 -22.26 -30.59 3.97
C GLU A 194 -22.90 -31.55 2.94
N ILE A 195 -22.38 -31.58 1.71
CA ILE A 195 -22.88 -32.46 0.64
C ILE A 195 -22.60 -33.95 0.90
N LEU A 196 -21.69 -34.29 1.81
CA LEU A 196 -21.37 -35.68 2.15
C LEU A 196 -22.25 -36.27 3.27
N SER A 197 -23.04 -35.46 4.01
CA SER A 197 -23.81 -35.97 5.17
C SER A 197 -25.23 -36.38 4.86
N ASP A 198 -25.88 -35.78 3.86
CA ASP A 198 -27.33 -35.93 3.67
C ASP A 198 -27.63 -36.91 2.53
N GLY A 199 -27.42 -38.18 2.84
CA GLY A 199 -27.72 -39.33 1.98
C GLY A 199 -29.22 -39.55 1.78
N ASN A 200 -29.90 -38.64 1.09
CA ASN A 200 -31.26 -38.88 0.59
C ASN A 200 -31.64 -37.85 -0.49
N MET A 201 -31.46 -38.16 -1.77
CA MET A 201 -32.26 -37.71 -2.93
C MET A 201 -31.71 -38.43 -4.18
N GLY A 202 -32.51 -39.08 -5.02
CA GLY A 202 -33.64 -38.49 -5.72
C GLY A 202 -33.18 -38.25 -7.16
N SER A 203 -33.41 -39.25 -8.00
CA SER A 203 -33.04 -39.36 -9.41
C SER A 203 -33.39 -38.11 -10.25
N GLU A 204 -32.44 -37.22 -10.52
CA GLU A 204 -32.39 -36.47 -11.78
C GLU A 204 -31.01 -35.84 -12.05
N ILE A 205 -30.44 -36.17 -13.22
CA ILE A 205 -29.16 -35.73 -13.78
C ILE A 205 -27.94 -36.11 -12.92
N LEU A 206 -27.46 -37.36 -13.11
CA LEU A 206 -26.26 -37.95 -12.50
C LEU A 206 -24.98 -37.24 -12.99
N VAL A 207 -24.70 -36.04 -12.50
CA VAL A 207 -23.31 -35.58 -12.40
C VAL A 207 -22.68 -36.46 -11.33
N THR A 208 -21.62 -37.19 -11.70
CA THR A 208 -20.94 -38.08 -10.77
C THR A 208 -20.34 -37.27 -9.61
N GLU A 209 -20.22 -37.87 -8.44
CA GLU A 209 -19.60 -37.21 -7.28
C GLU A 209 -18.19 -36.73 -7.61
N GLU A 210 -17.43 -37.51 -8.38
CA GLU A 210 -16.14 -37.15 -8.94
C GLU A 210 -16.16 -35.89 -9.79
N GLU A 211 -17.14 -35.72 -10.69
CA GLU A 211 -17.27 -34.52 -11.53
C GLU A 211 -17.62 -33.29 -10.69
N ARG A 212 -18.50 -33.42 -9.70
CA ARG A 212 -18.80 -32.33 -8.76
C ARG A 212 -17.56 -31.93 -7.96
N LYS A 213 -16.80 -32.91 -7.45
CA LYS A 213 -15.56 -32.70 -6.70
C LYS A 213 -14.47 -32.04 -7.55
N GLU A 214 -14.33 -32.45 -8.81
CA GLU A 214 -13.42 -31.83 -9.77
C GLU A 214 -13.85 -30.40 -10.12
N MET A 215 -15.14 -30.14 -10.34
CA MET A 215 -15.66 -28.79 -10.56
C MET A 215 -15.35 -27.87 -9.38
N MET A 216 -15.59 -28.33 -8.14
CA MET A 216 -15.26 -27.57 -6.93
C MET A 216 -13.75 -27.31 -6.80
N ARG A 217 -12.90 -28.29 -7.15
CA ARG A 217 -11.44 -28.12 -7.19
C ARG A 217 -11.03 -27.05 -8.18
N ARG A 218 -11.64 -27.01 -9.36
CA ARG A 218 -11.37 -25.98 -10.39
C ARG A 218 -11.79 -24.59 -9.93
N LEU A 219 -13.00 -24.43 -9.40
CA LEU A 219 -13.49 -23.16 -8.88
C LEU A 219 -12.62 -22.63 -7.72
N LYS A 220 -12.21 -23.53 -6.81
CA LYS A 220 -11.29 -23.19 -5.73
C LYS A 220 -9.94 -22.71 -6.26
N GLY A 221 -9.38 -23.42 -7.24
CA GLY A 221 -8.13 -23.04 -7.89
C GLY A 221 -8.22 -21.68 -8.59
N GLU A 222 -9.33 -21.40 -9.27
CA GLU A 222 -9.57 -20.10 -9.92
C GLU A 222 -9.64 -18.96 -8.91
N VAL A 223 -10.41 -19.10 -7.83
CA VAL A 223 -10.51 -18.07 -6.78
C VAL A 223 -9.15 -17.81 -6.13
N GLN A 224 -8.37 -18.85 -5.83
CA GLN A 224 -7.01 -18.70 -5.30
C GLN A 224 -6.09 -17.93 -6.26
N LEU A 225 -6.18 -18.18 -7.57
CA LEU A 225 -5.43 -17.42 -8.57
C LEU A 225 -5.85 -15.95 -8.60
N ARG A 226 -7.16 -15.65 -8.48
CA ARG A 226 -7.66 -14.28 -8.40
C ARG A 226 -7.18 -13.55 -7.14
N ILE A 227 -7.22 -14.18 -5.97
CA ILE A 227 -6.67 -13.63 -4.71
C ILE A 227 -5.18 -13.31 -4.90
N ARG A 228 -4.40 -14.24 -5.47
CA ARG A 228 -2.99 -14.00 -5.79
C ARG A 228 -2.82 -12.81 -6.73
N GLY A 229 -3.68 -12.67 -7.74
CA GLY A 229 -3.70 -11.53 -8.66
C GLY A 229 -3.93 -10.21 -7.94
N VAL A 230 -4.92 -10.13 -7.04
CA VAL A 230 -5.19 -8.94 -6.22
C VAL A 230 -3.97 -8.58 -5.37
N ARG A 231 -3.37 -9.56 -4.68
CA ARG A 231 -2.16 -9.37 -3.87
C ARG A 231 -0.96 -8.86 -4.69
N LEU A 232 -0.83 -9.32 -5.93
CA LEU A 232 0.19 -8.81 -6.85
C LEU A 232 -0.09 -7.36 -7.23
N ARG A 233 -1.33 -7.01 -7.63
CA ARG A 233 -1.73 -5.63 -7.98
C ARG A 233 -1.54 -4.62 -6.83
N ARG A 234 -1.61 -5.06 -5.58
CA ARG A 234 -1.28 -4.21 -4.41
C ARG A 234 0.19 -3.79 -4.39
N LYS A 235 1.09 -4.61 -4.94
CA LYS A 235 2.55 -4.39 -4.95
C LYS A 235 3.06 -3.71 -6.22
N VAL A 236 2.23 -3.59 -7.26
CA VAL A 236 2.61 -2.96 -8.53
C VAL A 236 2.85 -1.46 -8.34
N MET A 237 4.02 -0.99 -8.78
CA MET A 237 4.40 0.42 -8.68
C MET A 237 3.50 1.29 -9.57
N PRO A 238 3.25 2.56 -9.20
CA PRO A 238 2.52 3.50 -10.04
C PRO A 238 2.99 3.55 -11.51
N SER A 239 4.29 3.50 -11.77
CA SER A 239 4.83 3.46 -13.15
C SER A 239 4.64 2.16 -13.91
N GLU A 240 4.46 1.05 -13.19
CA GLU A 240 4.27 -0.30 -13.78
C GLU A 240 2.80 -0.62 -14.01
N ARG A 241 1.89 0.15 -13.42
CA ARG A 241 0.50 0.14 -13.80
C ARG A 241 0.51 0.61 -15.24
N GLY A 242 0.16 -0.29 -16.16
CA GLY A 242 -0.03 0.10 -17.55
C GLY A 242 -0.87 1.37 -17.56
N VAL A 243 -0.67 2.22 -18.57
CA VAL A 243 -1.73 3.16 -18.95
C VAL A 243 -2.88 2.25 -19.38
N GLU A 244 -3.67 1.79 -18.41
CA GLU A 244 -4.92 1.07 -18.61
C GLU A 244 -5.79 2.10 -19.31
N GLY A 245 -5.63 2.20 -20.63
CA GLY A 245 -6.43 3.05 -21.46
C GLY A 245 -7.82 2.49 -21.42
N ASP A 246 -8.66 3.01 -20.53
CA ASP A 246 -10.10 2.73 -20.47
C ASP A 246 -10.50 1.25 -20.51
N ASP A 247 -9.59 0.33 -20.14
CA ASP A 247 -9.92 -1.05 -19.85
C ASP A 247 -10.56 -1.04 -18.47
N GLN A 248 -11.85 -0.69 -18.49
CA GLN A 248 -12.86 -0.97 -17.49
C GLN A 248 -12.35 -2.00 -16.50
N LEU A 249 -12.16 -1.57 -15.23
CA LEU A 249 -12.46 -2.44 -14.09
C LEU A 249 -13.66 -3.27 -14.55
N PRO A 250 -13.55 -4.61 -14.67
CA PRO A 250 -14.58 -5.42 -15.29
C PRO A 250 -15.87 -4.99 -14.64
N GLY A 251 -16.70 -4.28 -15.40
CA GLY A 251 -17.95 -3.75 -14.89
C GLY A 251 -18.61 -4.96 -14.29
N TYR A 252 -18.79 -4.96 -12.97
CA TYR A 252 -19.59 -5.98 -12.32
C TYR A 252 -20.95 -5.85 -13.00
N VAL A 253 -21.20 -6.70 -13.99
CA VAL A 253 -22.50 -6.88 -14.59
C VAL A 253 -23.32 -7.43 -13.44
N THR A 254 -23.99 -6.51 -12.75
CA THR A 254 -25.05 -6.82 -11.81
C THR A 254 -26.16 -7.41 -12.64
N GLY A 255 -26.16 -8.74 -12.75
CA GLY A 255 -27.29 -9.53 -13.22
C GLY A 255 -28.32 -9.70 -12.11
#